data_AF-A0A2T6G0J3-F1
#
_entry.id   AF-A0A2T6G0J3-F1
#
_cell.length_a   1.000
_cell.length_b   1.000
_cell.length_c   1.000
_cell.angle_alpha   90.00
_cell.angle_beta   90.00
_cell.angle_gamma   90.00
#
_symmetry.space_group_name_H-M   'P 1'
#
loop_
_entity.id
_entity.type
_entity.pdbx_description
1 polymer ?
#
loop_
_entity_poly.entity_id
_entity_poly.type
_entity_poly.pdbx_seq_one_letter_code
_entity_poly.pdbx_strand_id
1 'polypeptide(L)'
;MESLRFLLEWHVGANYDWKVNVGSAGKWFKRFLEPDIYEQMLSLYCGADPEEQWEKLYQAGELVRRIGVPLAAKLGYDYPADEERNVREYVDKVRRLPRDGQSLDG
;
A
#
# COMPACT_ATOMS: atom_id res chain seq x y z
N MET A 1 1.38 7.70 1.86
CA MET A 1 2.34 7.04 2.76
C MET A 1 1.76 6.69 4.12
N GLU A 2 0.94 7.56 4.73
CA GLU A 2 0.40 7.31 6.07
C GLU A 2 -0.57 6.12 6.15
N SER A 3 -1.43 5.93 5.15
CA SER A 3 -2.40 4.82 5.11
C SER A 3 -1.74 3.44 5.03
N LEU A 4 -0.63 3.32 4.28
CA LEU A 4 0.15 2.08 4.19
C LEU A 4 0.80 1.73 5.53
N ARG A 5 1.30 2.75 6.26
CA ARG A 5 1.85 2.56 7.59
C ARG A 5 0.83 1.96 8.54
N PHE A 6 -0.41 2.48 8.57
CA PHE A 6 -1.46 1.92 9.43
C PHE A 6 -1.79 0.46 9.05
N LEU A 7 -1.82 0.13 7.77
CA LEU A 7 -2.03 -1.24 7.31
C LEU A 7 -0.92 -2.18 7.81
N LEU A 8 0.34 -1.75 7.77
CA LEU A 8 1.48 -2.50 8.29
C LEU A 8 1.44 -2.62 9.83
N GLU A 9 1.01 -1.57 10.54
CA GLU A 9 0.78 -1.60 11.99
C GLU A 9 -0.27 -2.65 12.36
N TRP A 10 -1.37 -2.71 11.61
CA TRP A 10 -2.44 -3.69 11.82
C TRP A 10 -2.02 -5.10 11.44
N HIS A 11 -1.23 -5.28 10.38
CA HIS A 11 -0.66 -6.58 10.02
C HIS A 11 0.21 -7.13 11.15
N VAL A 12 1.11 -6.30 11.69
CA VAL A 12 1.91 -6.67 12.86
C VAL A 12 1.01 -6.94 14.07
N GLY A 13 0.04 -6.06 14.34
CA GLY A 13 -0.92 -6.24 15.44
C GLY A 13 -1.64 -7.58 15.36
N ALA A 14 -2.23 -7.90 14.22
CA ALA A 14 -2.91 -9.16 14.00
C ALA A 14 -1.97 -10.38 14.11
N ASN A 15 -0.72 -10.28 13.68
CA ASN A 15 0.25 -11.38 13.75
C ASN A 15 0.80 -11.64 15.16
N TYR A 16 0.77 -10.65 16.03
CA TYR A 16 1.30 -10.74 17.40
C TYR A 16 0.22 -10.58 18.47
N ASP A 17 -1.05 -10.87 18.14
CA ASP A 17 -2.22 -10.73 19.03
C ASP A 17 -2.32 -9.34 19.71
N TRP A 18 -1.88 -8.28 19.04
CA TRP A 18 -1.83 -6.92 19.57
C TRP A 18 -0.96 -6.75 20.82
N LYS A 19 -0.03 -7.68 21.08
CA LYS A 19 0.88 -7.66 22.25
C LYS A 19 2.18 -6.90 22.01
N VAL A 20 2.39 -6.37 20.81
CA VAL A 20 3.60 -5.63 20.43
C VAL A 20 3.23 -4.24 19.93
N ASN A 21 4.12 -3.29 20.16
CA ASN A 21 4.05 -1.95 19.58
C ASN A 21 5.17 -1.84 18.54
N VAL A 22 4.91 -1.25 17.38
CA VAL A 22 5.93 -1.09 16.31
C VAL A 22 6.82 0.15 16.48
N GLY A 23 6.70 0.85 17.61
CA GLY A 23 7.35 2.13 17.88
C GLY A 23 6.70 3.30 17.13
N SER A 24 7.14 4.52 17.46
CA SER A 24 6.66 5.72 16.77
C SER A 24 6.95 5.64 15.27
N ALA A 25 5.95 5.95 14.45
CA ALA A 25 6.05 5.95 12.98
C ALA A 25 6.63 4.65 12.38
N GLY A 26 6.41 3.49 13.01
CA GLY A 26 6.90 2.21 12.48
C GLY A 26 8.40 1.96 12.67
N LYS A 27 9.04 2.62 13.65
CA LYS A 27 10.48 2.49 13.97
C LYS A 27 10.98 1.04 14.02
N TRP A 28 10.13 0.10 14.44
CA TRP A 28 10.48 -1.31 14.63
C TRP A 28 9.86 -2.26 13.59
N PHE A 29 9.38 -1.74 12.45
CA PHE A 29 8.89 -2.59 11.36
C PHE A 29 9.91 -3.63 10.90
N LYS A 30 11.20 -3.26 10.81
CA LYS A 30 12.28 -4.20 10.48
C LYS A 30 12.36 -5.42 11.40
N ARG A 31 11.87 -5.30 12.64
CA ARG A 31 11.91 -6.37 13.65
C ARG A 31 10.71 -7.32 13.54
N PHE A 32 9.56 -6.82 13.10
CA PHE A 32 8.28 -7.54 13.21
C PHE A 32 7.68 -7.93 11.86
N LEU A 33 8.01 -7.22 10.79
CA LEU A 33 7.58 -7.59 9.45
C LEU A 33 8.44 -8.73 8.90
N GLU A 34 7.81 -9.54 8.05
CA GLU A 34 8.51 -10.50 7.21
C GLU A 34 9.54 -9.76 6.32
N PRO A 35 10.75 -10.31 6.10
CA PRO A 35 11.83 -9.60 5.41
C PRO A 35 11.43 -9.08 4.02
N ASP A 36 10.66 -9.87 3.29
CA ASP A 36 10.16 -9.56 1.95
C ASP A 36 9.11 -8.45 1.96
N ILE A 37 8.22 -8.39 2.95
CA ILE A 37 7.27 -7.28 3.13
C ILE A 37 8.03 -6.00 3.51
N TYR A 38 9.03 -6.10 4.38
CA TYR A 38 9.85 -4.96 4.77
C TYR A 38 10.68 -4.42 3.60
N GLU A 39 11.30 -5.29 2.80
CA GLU A 39 12.03 -4.92 1.59
C GLU A 39 11.11 -4.29 0.54
N GLN A 40 9.92 -4.85 0.32
CA GLN A 40 8.93 -4.29 -0.60
C GLN A 40 8.41 -2.94 -0.13
N MET A 41 8.27 -2.70 1.18
CA MET A 41 7.94 -1.38 1.72
C MET A 41 9.07 -0.38 1.44
N LEU A 42 10.33 -0.76 1.67
CA LEU A 42 11.48 0.10 1.40
C LEU A 42 11.64 0.41 -0.09
N SER A 43 11.26 -0.51 -0.98
CA SER A 43 11.36 -0.29 -2.42
C SER A 43 10.40 0.80 -2.92
N LEU A 44 9.41 1.22 -2.12
CA LEU A 44 8.44 2.26 -2.49
C LEU A 44 9.00 3.69 -2.39
N TYR A 45 10.18 3.88 -1.76
CA TYR A 45 10.86 5.17 -1.80
C TYR A 45 11.45 5.37 -3.21
N CYS A 46 10.91 6.33 -3.95
CA CYS A 46 11.39 6.74 -5.27
C CYS A 46 12.15 8.06 -5.25
N GLY A 47 12.96 8.29 -6.28
CA GLY A 47 13.53 9.59 -6.60
C GLY A 47 12.54 10.53 -7.30
N ALA A 48 13.09 11.54 -7.97
CA ALA A 48 12.32 12.54 -8.70
C ALA A 48 11.87 12.09 -10.10
N ASP A 49 12.21 10.86 -10.52
CA ASP A 49 11.85 10.35 -11.85
C ASP A 49 10.34 10.02 -11.93
N PRO A 50 9.59 10.61 -12.87
CA PRO A 50 8.14 10.38 -12.96
C PRO A 50 7.74 8.94 -13.32
N GLU A 51 8.54 8.22 -14.11
CA GLU A 51 8.24 6.82 -14.45
C GLU A 51 8.48 5.92 -13.24
N GLU A 52 9.57 6.16 -12.50
CA GLU A 52 9.83 5.51 -11.22
C GLU A 52 8.69 5.75 -10.23
N GLN A 53 8.16 6.98 -10.14
CA GLN A 53 7.03 7.31 -9.27
C GLN A 53 5.77 6.51 -9.63
N TRP A 54 5.45 6.38 -10.92
CA TRP A 54 4.34 5.55 -11.37
C TRP A 54 4.58 4.09 -10.99
N GLU A 55 5.77 3.54 -11.25
CA GLU A 55 6.12 2.18 -10.87
C GLU A 55 5.93 1.94 -9.37
N LYS A 56 6.40 2.87 -8.52
CA LYS A 56 6.22 2.75 -7.05
C LYS A 56 4.76 2.86 -6.64
N LEU A 57 3.95 3.67 -7.31
CA LEU A 57 2.51 3.72 -7.04
C LEU A 57 1.84 2.38 -7.28
N TYR A 58 2.15 1.71 -8.40
CA TYR A 58 1.62 0.36 -8.66
C TYR A 58 2.14 -0.67 -7.67
N GLN A 59 3.43 -0.64 -7.33
CA GLN A 59 4.02 -1.53 -6.33
C GLN A 59 3.38 -1.33 -4.94
N ALA A 60 3.04 -0.10 -4.57
CA ALA A 60 2.34 0.19 -3.33
C ALA A 60 0.95 -0.43 -3.31
N GLY A 61 0.19 -0.35 -4.42
CA GLY A 61 -1.11 -1.01 -4.57
C GLY A 61 -1.01 -2.53 -4.39
N GLU A 62 -0.04 -3.17 -5.04
CA GLU A 62 0.18 -4.61 -4.88
C GLU A 62 0.57 -4.99 -3.44
N LEU A 63 1.37 -4.16 -2.75
CA LEU A 63 1.69 -4.37 -1.34
C LEU A 63 0.45 -4.25 -0.44
N VAL A 64 -0.40 -3.26 -0.70
CA VAL A 64 -1.69 -3.08 0.00
C VAL A 64 -2.57 -4.31 -0.19
N ARG A 65 -2.71 -4.83 -1.40
CA ARG A 65 -3.49 -6.05 -1.67
C ARG A 65 -2.91 -7.27 -0.97
N ARG A 66 -1.58 -7.44 -1.06
CA ARG A 66 -0.83 -8.55 -0.47
C ARG A 66 -1.03 -8.65 1.05
N ILE A 67 -1.09 -7.51 1.74
CA ILE A 67 -1.30 -7.45 3.19
C ILE A 67 -2.79 -7.40 3.53
N GLY A 68 -3.56 -6.60 2.81
CA GLY A 68 -4.95 -6.28 3.13
C GLY A 68 -5.89 -7.48 2.99
N VAL A 69 -5.71 -8.32 1.97
CA VAL A 69 -6.53 -9.52 1.77
C VAL A 69 -6.41 -10.50 2.94
N PRO A 70 -5.22 -10.98 3.33
CA PRO A 70 -5.10 -11.89 4.47
C PRO A 70 -5.46 -11.20 5.81
N LEU A 71 -5.18 -9.91 5.96
CA LEU A 71 -5.53 -9.17 7.16
C LEU A 71 -7.05 -9.06 7.34
N ALA A 72 -7.79 -8.72 6.29
CA ALA A 72 -9.26 -8.64 6.31
C ALA A 72 -9.86 -10.00 6.70
N ALA A 73 -9.41 -11.08 6.07
CA ALA A 73 -9.83 -12.46 6.40
C ALA A 73 -9.54 -12.81 7.87
N LYS A 74 -8.37 -12.42 8.39
CA LYS A 74 -7.97 -12.68 9.78
C LYS A 74 -8.79 -11.89 10.81
N LEU A 75 -9.23 -10.69 10.45
CA LEU A 75 -10.03 -9.82 11.30
C LEU A 75 -11.55 -10.00 11.11
N GLY A 76 -11.97 -10.83 10.16
CA GLY A 76 -13.39 -11.07 9.87
C GLY A 76 -14.06 -9.94 9.07
N TYR A 77 -13.28 -9.18 8.30
CA TYR A 77 -13.77 -8.14 7.39
C TYR A 77 -13.71 -8.60 5.93
N ASP A 78 -14.57 -8.04 5.11
CA ASP A 78 -14.49 -8.19 3.66
C ASP A 78 -13.43 -7.22 3.10
N TYR A 79 -12.54 -7.73 2.25
CA TYR A 79 -11.57 -6.89 1.55
C TYR A 79 -12.26 -6.19 0.36
N PRO A 80 -12.15 -4.85 0.21
CA PRO A 80 -12.84 -4.09 -0.83
C PRO A 80 -12.13 -4.22 -2.20
N ALA A 81 -12.12 -5.43 -2.76
CA ALA A 81 -11.45 -5.74 -4.04
C ALA A 81 -12.01 -4.95 -5.23
N ASP A 82 -13.31 -4.61 -5.19
CA ASP A 82 -13.95 -3.79 -6.23
C ASP A 82 -13.46 -2.35 -6.20
N GLU A 83 -13.29 -1.76 -5.01
CA GLU A 83 -12.74 -0.41 -4.87
C GLU A 83 -11.27 -0.39 -5.29
N GLU A 84 -10.48 -1.39 -4.89
CA GLU A 84 -9.08 -1.53 -5.31
C GLU A 84 -8.97 -1.56 -6.85
N ARG A 85 -9.81 -2.36 -7.52
CA ARG A 85 -9.87 -2.43 -8.98
C ARG A 85 -10.22 -1.08 -9.59
N ASN A 86 -11.24 -0.41 -9.08
CA ASN A 86 -11.67 0.90 -9.58
C ASN A 86 -10.55 1.95 -9.45
N VAL A 87 -9.83 1.95 -8.33
CA VAL A 87 -8.67 2.84 -8.12
C VAL A 87 -7.56 2.54 -9.12
N ARG A 88 -7.25 1.26 -9.36
CA ARG A 88 -6.23 0.85 -10.34
C ARG A 88 -6.60 1.29 -11.76
N GLU A 89 -7.84 1.07 -12.16
CA GLU A 89 -8.35 1.51 -13.46
C GLU A 89 -8.30 3.03 -13.62
N TYR A 90 -8.65 3.78 -12.57
CA TYR A 90 -8.56 5.23 -12.58
C TYR A 90 -7.10 5.70 -12.70
N VAL A 91 -6.19 5.13 -11.92
CA VAL A 91 -4.75 5.42 -12.00
C VAL A 91 -4.20 5.16 -13.40
N ASP A 92 -4.57 4.04 -14.03
CA ASP A 92 -4.19 3.72 -15.40
C ASP A 92 -4.73 4.71 -16.43
N LYS A 93 -5.96 5.20 -16.25
CA LYS A 93 -6.52 6.27 -17.09
C LYS A 93 -5.70 7.54 -16.93
N VAL A 94 -5.44 7.99 -15.70
CA VAL A 94 -4.68 9.22 -15.43
C VAL A 94 -3.27 9.15 -16.02
N ARG A 95 -2.57 8.02 -15.89
CA ARG A 95 -1.22 7.85 -16.47
C ARG A 95 -1.20 7.97 -17.99
N ARG A 96 -2.28 7.58 -18.67
CA ARG A 96 -2.40 7.61 -20.15
C ARG A 96 -2.91 8.94 -20.69
N LEU A 97 -3.37 9.84 -19.82
CA LEU A 97 -3.84 11.15 -20.28
C LEU A 97 -2.68 11.95 -20.87
N PRO A 98 -2.89 12.67 -21.98
CA PRO A 98 -1.95 13.68 -22.45
C PRO A 98 -1.70 14.70 -21.34
N ARG A 99 -0.47 15.21 -21.25
CA ARG A 99 -0.11 16.27 -20.29
C ARG A 99 -0.89 17.58 -20.49
N ASP A 100 -1.64 17.68 -21.58
CA ASP A 100 -2.46 18.84 -21.93
C ASP A 100 -3.84 18.71 -21.23
N GLY A 101 -3.92 19.32 -20.05
CA GLY A 101 -5.01 19.20 -19.08
C GLY A 101 -6.41 19.30 -19.67
N GLN A 102 -7.07 18.15 -19.83
CA GLN A 102 -8.53 18.07 -19.88
C GLN A 102 -9.02 17.47 -18.56
N SER A 103 -9.94 18.19 -17.93
CA SER A 103 -10.55 17.86 -16.65
C SER A 103 -11.13 16.45 -16.68
N LEU A 104 -11.01 15.74 -15.56
CA LEU A 104 -11.67 14.47 -15.28
C LEU A 104 -13.13 14.71 -14.88
N ASP A 105 -13.89 15.45 -15.70
CA ASP A 105 -15.34 15.60 -15.55
C ASP A 105 -16.00 15.09 -16.83
N GLY A 106 -16.62 13.92 -16.73
CA GLY A 106 -17.47 13.31 -17.75
C GLY A 106 -18.51 12.44 -17.10
#